data_AF-A0A1W1WSW0-F1
#
_entry.id   AF-A0A1W1WSW0-F1
#
_cell.length_a   1.000
_cell.length_b   1.000
_cell.length_c   1.000
_cell.angle_alpha   90.00
_cell.angle_beta   90.00
_cell.angle_gamma   90.00
#
_symmetry.space_group_name_H-M   'P 1'
#
loop_
_entity.id
_entity.type
_entity.pdbx_description
1 polymer ?
#
loop_
_entity_poly.entity_id
_entity_poly.type
_entity_poly.pdbx_seq_one_letter_code
_entity_poly.pdbx_strand_id
1 'polypeptide(L)'
;MLKDLVYLGIGSALLAKEKVEEELQKLVDKSKVSKDEVKKIVEAAKQKGEEEEKRVMRELKKIIKEAIRESGIATKKDIEELKKLLEK
;
A
#
# COMPACT_ATOMS: atom_id res chain seq x y z
N MET A 1 13.37 7.02 6.57
CA MET A 1 12.45 7.65 5.61
C MET A 1 11.56 6.64 4.89
N LEU A 2 12.05 5.80 3.96
CA LEU A 2 11.17 4.86 3.24
C LEU A 2 10.49 3.82 4.16
N LYS A 3 11.25 3.28 5.12
CA LYS A 3 10.73 2.35 6.13
C LYS A 3 9.60 2.96 6.97
N ASP A 4 9.75 4.24 7.33
CA ASP A 4 8.77 4.97 8.14
C ASP A 4 7.49 5.24 7.33
N LEU A 5 7.60 5.51 6.03
CA LEU A 5 6.46 5.67 5.13
C LEU A 5 5.66 4.36 5.00
N VAL A 6 6.34 3.23 4.89
CA VAL A 6 5.69 1.91 4.86
C VAL A 6 4.95 1.64 6.17
N TYR A 7 5.58 1.92 7.32
CA TYR A 7 4.94 1.77 8.63
C TYR A 7 3.73 2.68 8.80
N LEU A 8 3.83 3.95 8.38
CA LEU A 8 2.73 4.88 8.41
C LEU A 8 1.56 4.40 7.54
N GLY A 9 1.84 3.89 6.34
CA GLY A 9 0.82 3.36 5.42
C GLY A 9 0.07 2.17 6.03
N ILE A 10 0.80 1.19 6.58
CA ILE A 10 0.20 0.01 7.22
C ILE A 10 -0.59 0.41 8.47
N GLY A 11 0.00 1.23 9.34
CA GLY A 11 -0.65 1.67 10.58
C GLY A 11 -1.93 2.46 10.31
N SER A 12 -1.90 3.38 9.33
CA SER A 12 -3.07 4.16 8.94
C SER A 12 -4.17 3.29 8.33
N ALA A 13 -3.81 2.27 7.53
CA ALA A 13 -4.77 1.33 6.96
C ALA A 13 -5.43 0.45 8.04
N LEU A 14 -4.68 0.02 9.05
CA LEU A 14 -5.23 -0.73 10.21
C LEU A 14 -6.22 0.13 11.00
N LEU A 15 -5.86 1.36 11.34
CA LEU A 15 -6.75 2.29 12.04
C LEU A 15 -8.04 2.57 11.24
N ALA A 16 -7.92 2.71 9.91
CA ALA A 16 -9.08 2.88 9.04
C ALA A 16 -9.99 1.64 9.07
N LYS A 17 -9.41 0.43 9.01
CA LYS A 17 -10.15 -0.83 9.12
C LYS A 17 -10.93 -0.91 10.43
N GLU A 18 -10.28 -0.63 11.56
CA GLU A 18 -10.89 -0.65 12.89
C GLU A 18 -12.08 0.32 12.98
N LYS A 19 -11.93 1.56 12.51
CA LYS A 19 -13.02 2.54 12.51
C LYS A 19 -14.21 2.14 11.64
N VAL A 20 -13.95 1.55 10.47
CA VAL A 20 -15.01 1.09 9.57
C VAL A 20 -15.76 -0.10 10.18
N GLU A 21 -15.05 -1.07 10.76
CA GLU A 21 -15.65 -2.20 11.45
C GLU A 21 -16.50 -1.76 12.65
N GLU A 22 -16.02 -0.79 13.43
CA GLU A 22 -16.77 -0.19 14.55
C GLU A 22 -18.08 0.47 14.09
N GLU A 23 -18.03 1.26 13.01
CA GLU A 23 -19.22 1.96 12.51
C GLU A 23 -20.23 1.00 11.88
N LEU A 24 -19.76 -0.03 11.17
CA LEU A 24 -20.61 -1.10 10.65
C LEU A 24 -21.28 -1.88 11.79
N GLN A 25 -20.55 -2.16 12.88
CA GLN A 25 -21.13 -2.82 14.06
C GLN A 25 -22.23 -1.97 14.71
N LYS A 26 -22.03 -0.65 14.84
CA LYS A 26 -23.08 0.27 15.35
C LYS A 26 -24.34 0.27 14.48
N LEU A 27 -24.21 0.06 13.17
CA LEU A 27 -25.36 -0.03 12.27
C LEU A 27 -26.14 -1.35 12.47
N VAL A 28 -25.43 -2.45 12.74
CA VAL A 28 -26.04 -3.73 13.12
C VAL A 28 -26.77 -3.61 14.45
N ASP A 29 -26.13 -3.02 15.47
CA ASP A 29 -26.72 -2.88 16.80
C ASP A 29 -27.99 -2.03 16.77
N LYS A 30 -28.03 -1.02 15.89
CA LYS A 30 -29.22 -0.19 15.63
C LYS A 30 -30.26 -0.87 14.73
N SER A 31 -30.06 -2.14 14.36
CA SER A 31 -30.91 -2.91 13.42
C SER A 31 -31.11 -2.22 12.06
N LYS A 32 -30.18 -1.35 11.66
CA LYS A 32 -30.23 -0.62 10.38
C LYS A 32 -29.68 -1.43 9.22
N VAL A 33 -28.87 -2.44 9.52
CA VAL A 33 -28.21 -3.32 8.55
C VAL A 33 -28.08 -4.70 9.16
N SER A 34 -28.24 -5.75 8.36
CA SER A 34 -28.05 -7.13 8.83
C SER A 34 -26.56 -7.51 8.92
N LYS A 35 -26.25 -8.52 9.75
CA LYS A 35 -24.89 -9.06 9.84
C LYS A 35 -24.38 -9.61 8.50
N ASP A 36 -25.26 -10.16 7.68
CA ASP A 36 -24.90 -10.71 6.37
C ASP A 36 -24.59 -9.60 5.36
N GLU A 37 -25.28 -8.46 5.43
CA GLU A 37 -24.94 -7.28 4.63
C GLU A 37 -23.59 -6.69 5.03
N VAL A 38 -23.29 -6.60 6.34
CA VAL A 38 -21.95 -6.17 6.80
C VAL A 38 -20.86 -7.06 6.24
N LYS A 39 -21.02 -8.38 6.32
CA LYS A 39 -20.05 -9.33 5.76
C LYS A 39 -19.84 -9.08 4.27
N LYS A 40 -20.91 -8.91 3.49
CA LYS A 40 -20.82 -8.60 2.05
C LYS A 40 -20.08 -7.29 1.77
N ILE A 41 -20.32 -6.25 2.56
CA ILE A 41 -19.64 -4.95 2.41
C ILE A 41 -18.13 -5.11 2.68
N VAL A 42 -17.75 -5.80 3.76
CA VAL A 42 -16.35 -6.04 4.11
C VAL A 42 -15.67 -6.91 3.05
N GLU A 43 -16.33 -7.97 2.58
CA GLU A 43 -15.82 -8.86 1.54
C GLU A 43 -15.57 -8.11 0.22
N ALA A 44 -16.54 -7.27 -0.20
CA ALA A 44 -16.42 -6.45 -1.39
C ALA A 44 -15.30 -5.40 -1.27
N ALA A 45 -15.16 -4.78 -0.09
CA ALA A 45 -14.07 -3.85 0.18
C ALA A 45 -12.70 -4.55 0.12
N LYS A 46 -12.60 -5.77 0.65
CA LYS A 46 -11.38 -6.58 0.59
C LYS A 46 -11.01 -6.93 -0.85
N GLN A 47 -11.95 -7.46 -1.64
CA GLN A 47 -11.71 -7.81 -3.05
C GLN A 47 -11.23 -6.60 -3.86
N LYS A 48 -11.92 -5.46 -3.70
CA LYS A 48 -11.51 -4.21 -4.36
C LYS A 48 -10.12 -3.74 -3.91
N GLY A 49 -9.80 -3.94 -2.63
CA GLY A 49 -8.47 -3.66 -2.08
C GLY A 49 -7.38 -4.50 -2.75
N GLU A 50 -7.60 -5.80 -2.91
CA GLU A 50 -6.67 -6.73 -3.55
C GLU A 50 -6.44 -6.40 -5.04
N GLU A 51 -7.48 -5.97 -5.76
CA GLU A 51 -7.35 -5.50 -7.15
C GLU A 51 -6.51 -4.23 -7.25
N GLU A 52 -6.76 -3.27 -6.36
CA GLU A 52 -6.06 -1.98 -6.33
C GLU A 52 -4.62 -2.07 -5.82
N GLU A 53 -4.31 -3.03 -4.94
CA GLU A 53 -2.98 -3.23 -4.38
C GLU A 53 -1.90 -3.32 -5.47
N LYS A 54 -2.16 -4.10 -6.53
CA LYS A 54 -1.21 -4.25 -7.64
C LYS A 54 -0.95 -2.93 -8.36
N ARG A 55 -1.96 -2.08 -8.50
CA ARG A 55 -1.82 -0.75 -9.12
C ARG A 55 -1.00 0.17 -8.21
N VAL A 56 -1.37 0.24 -6.93
CA VAL A 56 -0.69 1.08 -5.93
C VAL A 56 0.78 0.67 -5.79
N MET A 57 1.09 -0.63 -5.75
CA MET A 57 2.48 -1.10 -5.66
C MET A 57 3.31 -0.78 -6.90
N ARG A 58 2.71 -0.76 -8.09
CA ARG A 58 3.42 -0.33 -9.31
C ARG A 58 3.76 1.15 -9.27
N GLU A 59 2.80 2.00 -8.89
CA GLU A 59 3.01 3.44 -8.79
C GLU A 59 3.99 3.79 -7.67
N LEU A 60 3.88 3.13 -6.51
CA LEU A 60 4.83 3.32 -5.41
C LEU A 60 6.27 2.96 -5.84
N LYS A 61 6.47 1.86 -6.57
CA LYS A 61 7.79 1.48 -7.10
C LYS A 61 8.35 2.54 -8.07
N LYS A 62 7.51 3.17 -8.89
CA LYS A 62 7.93 4.25 -9.79
C LYS A 62 8.41 5.46 -9.00
N ILE A 63 7.59 5.94 -8.06
CA ILE A 63 7.91 7.09 -7.20
C ILE A 63 9.24 6.87 -6.48
N ILE A 64 9.46 5.69 -5.90
CA ILE A 64 10.72 5.36 -5.23
C ILE A 64 11.90 5.40 -6.22
N LYS A 65 11.73 4.84 -7.42
CA LYS A 65 12.79 4.81 -8.43
C LYS A 65 13.13 6.20 -8.96
N GLU A 66 12.13 7.06 -9.12
CA GLU A 66 12.30 8.47 -9.49
C GLU A 66 13.02 9.24 -8.40
N ALA A 67 12.58 9.13 -7.15
CA ALA A 67 13.25 9.77 -6.01
C ALA A 67 14.73 9.37 -5.89
N ILE A 68 15.06 8.08 -6.09
CA ILE A 68 16.46 7.61 -6.10
C ILE A 68 17.26 8.27 -7.23
N ARG A 69 16.71 8.34 -8.44
CA ARG A 69 17.37 8.98 -9.60
C ARG A 69 17.61 10.47 -9.38
N GLU A 70 16.61 11.18 -8.87
CA GLU A 70 16.70 12.63 -8.61
C GLU A 70 17.69 12.94 -7.47
N SER A 71 17.82 12.04 -6.49
CA SER A 71 18.78 12.19 -5.38
C SER A 71 20.25 11.97 -5.77
N GLY A 72 20.54 11.62 -7.03
CA GLY A 72 21.91 11.36 -7.50
C GLY A 72 22.54 10.07 -6.97
N ILE A 73 21.73 9.16 -6.42
CA ILE A 73 22.20 7.87 -5.89
C ILE A 73 22.42 6.91 -7.06
N ALA A 74 23.66 6.45 -7.23
CA ALA A 74 23.99 5.42 -8.21
C ALA A 74 23.31 4.09 -7.86
N THR A 75 22.62 3.50 -8.82
CA THR A 75 21.98 2.19 -8.67
C THR A 75 23.00 1.06 -8.84
N LYS A 76 22.66 -0.15 -8.38
CA LYS A 76 23.49 -1.34 -8.63
C LYS A 76 23.83 -1.53 -10.10
N LYS A 77 22.90 -1.22 -11.00
CA LYS A 77 23.10 -1.33 -12.44
C LYS A 77 24.17 -0.34 -12.91
N ASP A 78 24.11 0.90 -12.42
CA ASP A 78 25.08 1.94 -12.77
C ASP A 78 26.50 1.53 -12.30
N ILE A 79 26.60 0.89 -11.13
CA ILE A 79 27.86 0.35 -10.61
C ILE A 79 28.39 -0.82 -11.46
N GLU A 80 27.52 -1.74 -11.88
CA GLU A 80 27.91 -2.85 -12.75
C GLU A 80 28.38 -2.38 -14.14
N GLU A 81 27.72 -1.38 -14.72
CA GLU A 81 28.16 -0.75 -15.97
C GLU A 81 29.53 -0.09 -15.81
N LEU A 82 29.76 0.63 -14.70
CA LEU A 82 31.07 1.20 -14.36
C LEU A 82 32.16 0.14 -14.25
N LYS A 83 31.90 -1.00 -13.58
CA LYS A 83 32.89 -2.09 -13.46
C LYS A 83 33.29 -2.67 -14.81
N LYS A 84 32.33 -2.91 -15.71
CA LYS A 84 32.59 -3.42 -17.06
C LYS A 84 33.44 -2.47 -17.90
N LEU A 85 33.35 -1.16 -17.66
CA LEU A 85 34.18 -0.16 -18.32
C LEU A 85 35.61 -0.12 -17.77
N LEU A 86 35.80 -0.43 -16.48
CA LEU A 86 37.12 -0.45 -15.82
C LEU A 86 37.89 -1.76 -16.02
N GLU A 87 37.19 -2.86 -16.31
CA GLU A 87 37.76 -4.18 -16.63
C GLU A 87 38.18 -4.31 -18.12
N LYS A 88 38.03 -3.24 -18.90
CA LYS A 88 38.54 -3.10 -20.28
C LYS A 88 39.84 -2.30 -20.30
#